data_AF-A0A2T4MZL0-F1
#
_entry.id   AF-A0A2T4MZL0-F1
#
_cell.length_a   1.000
_cell.length_b   1.000
_cell.length_c   1.000
_cell.angle_alpha   90.00
_cell.angle_beta   90.00
_cell.angle_gamma   90.00
#
_symmetry.space_group_name_H-M   'P 1'
#
loop_
_entity.id
_entity.type
_entity.pdbx_description
1 polymer ?
#
loop_
_entity_poly.entity_id
_entity_poly.type
_entity_poly.pdbx_seq_one_letter_code
_entity_poly.pdbx_strand_id
1 'polypeptide(L)'
;MKITKNKPLSSLLAVLIVFVSGRVYSADKYEFKIPVEMSASEKPKENGEEWRQFFLSASKKFKHRQPRPSGEIGAIGMGSEQLWMSGNWSASIPSVGLMDSELPRGTLGLSTIGNIELPNNKLTNVDFMAGVTVSTRNIELQDNMLTNLKGLSSLKIQRDYFHIDGNMLTSLNGLENLEQIRTLHFYNNPSLTDISAISNIQRPGGVVYMDNPKQYKKKPKLGSPFCNGIRDKKLWAHAGTIFNKGPELKAGDVCEQ
;
A
#
# COMPACT_ATOMS: atom_id res chain seq x y z
N MET A 1 -13.73 -10.46 53.83
CA MET A 1 -13.18 -11.81 53.62
C MET A 1 -13.83 -12.37 52.37
N LYS A 2 -13.18 -12.19 51.20
CA LYS A 2 -13.74 -12.51 49.88
C LYS A 2 -13.15 -13.81 49.33
N ILE A 3 -14.04 -14.48 48.61
CA ILE A 3 -14.07 -15.82 48.03
C ILE A 3 -12.81 -16.23 47.23
N THR A 4 -12.62 -17.54 47.22
CA THR A 4 -11.48 -18.38 46.85
C THR A 4 -11.44 -18.85 45.38
N LYS A 5 -10.25 -19.39 45.02
CA LYS A 5 -9.92 -20.45 44.03
C LYS A 5 -9.61 -20.05 42.57
N ASN A 6 -8.31 -19.90 42.30
CA ASN A 6 -7.69 -20.22 41.00
C ASN A 6 -7.82 -21.72 40.71
N LYS A 7 -8.36 -22.08 39.53
CA LYS A 7 -8.18 -23.39 38.89
C LYS A 7 -7.28 -23.21 37.66
N PRO A 8 -6.30 -24.10 37.40
CA PRO A 8 -5.65 -24.14 36.10
C PRO A 8 -6.56 -24.83 35.07
N LEU A 9 -6.57 -24.31 33.83
CA LEU A 9 -7.28 -24.87 32.69
C LEU A 9 -6.79 -26.29 32.38
N SER A 10 -7.75 -27.19 32.15
CA SER A 10 -7.54 -28.60 31.83
C SER A 10 -6.86 -28.82 30.48
N SER A 11 -5.87 -29.71 30.45
CA SER A 11 -5.32 -30.33 29.23
C SER A 11 -6.42 -31.02 28.42
N LEU A 12 -6.60 -30.61 27.16
CA LEU A 12 -7.46 -31.32 26.21
C LEU A 12 -6.76 -32.62 25.77
N LEU A 13 -7.30 -33.77 26.20
CA LEU A 13 -6.89 -35.09 25.73
C LEU A 13 -7.70 -35.41 24.46
N ALA A 14 -7.05 -35.43 23.29
CA ALA A 14 -7.66 -35.97 22.07
C ALA A 14 -7.33 -37.48 22.00
N VAL A 15 -8.35 -38.34 22.12
CA VAL A 15 -8.21 -39.79 21.94
C VAL A 15 -8.59 -40.14 20.51
N LEU A 16 -7.61 -40.55 19.70
CA LEU A 16 -7.85 -41.08 18.36
C LEU A 16 -8.12 -42.58 18.47
N ILE A 17 -9.37 -43.01 18.25
CA ILE A 17 -9.71 -44.44 18.20
C ILE A 17 -9.64 -44.90 16.74
N VAL A 18 -8.63 -45.71 16.41
CA VAL A 18 -8.52 -46.38 15.11
C VAL A 18 -9.08 -47.79 15.26
N PHE A 19 -10.16 -48.12 14.56
CA PHE A 19 -10.69 -49.48 14.51
C PHE A 19 -10.03 -50.26 13.37
N VAL A 20 -9.17 -51.23 13.70
CA VAL A 20 -8.76 -52.30 12.79
C VAL A 20 -9.08 -53.63 13.46
N SER A 21 -9.83 -54.46 12.74
CA SER A 21 -10.30 -55.82 13.06
C SER A 21 -9.69 -56.52 14.29
N GLY A 22 -10.47 -56.63 15.35
CA GLY A 22 -10.56 -57.86 16.16
C GLY A 22 -9.45 -58.21 17.15
N ARG A 23 -8.52 -57.31 17.50
CA ARG A 23 -7.58 -57.54 18.62
C ARG A 23 -7.39 -56.27 19.46
N VAL A 24 -7.65 -56.37 20.76
CA VAL A 24 -7.28 -55.36 21.76
C VAL A 24 -5.79 -55.50 22.03
N TYR A 25 -4.99 -54.56 21.54
CA TYR A 25 -3.60 -54.40 21.98
C TYR A 25 -3.57 -53.40 23.13
N SER A 26 -2.76 -53.69 24.16
CA SER A 26 -2.40 -52.73 25.21
C SER A 26 -1.98 -51.42 24.55
N ALA A 27 -2.71 -50.35 24.80
CA ALA A 27 -2.35 -49.03 24.33
C ALA A 27 -1.15 -48.56 25.14
N ASP A 28 0.06 -48.77 24.61
CA ASP A 28 1.23 -48.06 25.09
C ASP A 28 0.92 -46.56 24.99
N LYS A 29 0.87 -45.89 26.15
CA LYS A 29 0.69 -44.44 26.22
C LYS A 29 1.92 -43.78 25.63
N TYR A 30 1.86 -43.44 24.36
CA TYR A 30 2.81 -42.52 23.77
C TYR A 30 2.48 -41.10 24.26
N GLU A 31 3.20 -40.62 25.26
CA GLU A 31 3.24 -39.18 25.56
C GLU A 31 4.05 -38.49 24.46
N PHE A 32 3.37 -38.02 23.42
CA PHE A 32 3.91 -36.95 22.61
C PHE A 32 3.96 -35.68 23.46
N LYS A 33 5.13 -35.37 24.02
CA LYS A 33 5.44 -34.00 24.44
C LYS A 33 5.53 -33.17 23.17
N ILE A 34 4.40 -32.64 22.72
CA ILE A 34 4.40 -31.53 21.76
C ILE A 34 5.12 -30.39 22.50
N PRO A 35 6.30 -29.94 22.07
CA PRO A 35 6.86 -28.71 22.61
C PRO A 35 5.79 -27.64 22.37
N VAL A 36 5.28 -27.01 23.42
CA VAL A 36 4.38 -25.84 23.30
C VAL A 36 5.22 -24.61 22.92
N GLU A 37 6.07 -24.79 21.91
CA GLU A 37 6.73 -23.76 21.12
C GLU A 37 6.41 -24.03 19.64
N MET A 38 5.14 -24.37 19.35
CA MET A 38 4.58 -23.91 18.10
C MET A 38 4.44 -22.41 18.25
N SER A 39 5.44 -21.69 17.72
CA SER A 39 5.52 -20.25 17.56
C SER A 39 4.15 -19.58 17.69
N ALA A 40 3.88 -18.98 18.85
CA ALA A 40 3.04 -17.80 18.85
C ALA A 40 3.71 -16.88 17.84
N SER A 41 3.12 -16.73 16.65
CA SER A 41 3.53 -15.65 15.76
C SER A 41 3.45 -14.41 16.64
N GLU A 42 4.58 -13.80 16.96
CA GLU A 42 4.58 -12.49 17.60
C GLU A 42 3.57 -11.67 16.82
N LYS A 43 2.52 -11.17 17.51
CA LYS A 43 1.62 -10.24 16.87
C LYS A 43 2.53 -9.16 16.26
N PRO A 44 2.36 -8.81 14.98
CA PRO A 44 3.19 -7.80 14.35
C PRO A 44 3.24 -6.59 15.28
N LYS A 45 4.43 -6.11 15.62
CA LYS A 45 4.56 -4.91 16.46
C LYS A 45 3.70 -3.83 15.81
N GLU A 46 2.67 -3.36 16.53
CA GLU A 46 1.62 -2.49 15.99
C GLU A 46 2.17 -1.17 15.41
N ASN A 47 3.40 -0.81 15.78
CA ASN A 47 4.11 0.37 15.33
C ASN A 47 4.90 0.21 14.01
N GLY A 48 4.88 -0.96 13.36
CA GLY A 48 5.58 -1.15 12.09
C GLY A 48 7.11 -1.24 12.18
N GLU A 49 7.65 -1.68 13.31
CA GLU A 49 9.11 -1.79 13.51
C GLU A 49 9.82 -2.62 12.42
N GLU A 50 9.20 -3.71 11.95
CA GLU A 50 9.77 -4.52 10.88
C GLU A 50 9.96 -3.71 9.59
N TRP A 51 9.01 -2.84 9.27
CA TRP A 51 9.08 -1.91 8.14
C TRP A 51 10.17 -0.86 8.32
N ARG A 52 10.30 -0.28 9.51
CA ARG A 52 11.40 0.64 9.82
C ARG A 52 12.77 -0.02 9.60
N GLN A 53 12.96 -1.23 10.12
CA GLN A 53 14.21 -1.98 9.97
C GLN A 53 14.47 -2.42 8.53
N PHE A 54 13.43 -2.77 7.78
CA PHE A 54 13.53 -3.07 6.36
C PHE A 54 14.10 -1.87 5.58
N PHE A 55 13.56 -0.67 5.79
CA PHE A 55 14.07 0.54 5.13
C PHE A 55 15.50 0.88 5.57
N LEU A 56 15.81 0.84 6.87
CA LEU A 56 17.16 1.11 7.39
C LEU A 56 18.23 0.14 6.86
N SER A 57 17.84 -1.10 6.54
CA SER A 57 18.76 -2.11 6.00
C SER A 57 18.79 -2.19 4.46
N ALA A 58 17.88 -1.48 3.77
CA ALA A 58 17.69 -1.59 2.32
C ALA A 58 18.97 -1.29 1.53
N SER A 59 19.70 -0.23 1.87
CA SER A 59 20.94 0.13 1.17
C SER A 59 21.98 -0.99 1.25
N LYS A 60 22.07 -1.71 2.38
CA LYS A 60 22.98 -2.87 2.50
C LYS A 60 22.45 -4.07 1.73
N LYS A 61 21.15 -4.32 1.80
CA LYS A 61 20.49 -5.50 1.22
C LYS A 61 20.46 -5.47 -0.31
N PHE A 62 20.21 -4.31 -0.91
CA PHE A 62 19.90 -4.20 -2.34
C PHE A 62 20.95 -3.47 -3.19
N LYS A 63 22.05 -2.97 -2.60
CA LYS A 63 23.12 -2.23 -3.33
C LYS A 63 23.59 -2.91 -4.61
N HIS A 64 23.72 -4.24 -4.57
CA HIS A 64 24.25 -5.03 -5.67
C HIS A 64 23.27 -5.20 -6.83
N ARG A 65 21.99 -4.86 -6.64
CA ARG A 65 20.93 -4.99 -7.65
C ARG A 65 20.71 -3.69 -8.43
N GLN A 66 21.28 -2.57 -7.99
CA GLN A 66 21.03 -1.28 -8.64
C GLN A 66 21.72 -1.18 -10.00
N PRO A 67 20.97 -0.98 -11.10
CA PRO A 67 21.57 -0.58 -12.36
C PRO A 67 22.13 0.85 -12.24
N ARG A 68 23.30 1.15 -12.82
CA ARG A 68 23.73 2.55 -12.92
C ARG A 68 23.04 3.22 -14.10
N PRO A 69 22.49 4.45 -13.99
CA PRO A 69 22.34 5.30 -12.81
C PRO A 69 20.87 5.32 -12.30
N SER A 70 20.39 4.27 -11.64
CA SER A 70 19.14 4.33 -10.87
C SER A 70 19.41 5.05 -9.55
N GLY A 71 18.50 5.93 -9.09
CA GLY A 71 18.65 6.77 -7.88
C GLY A 71 19.12 6.03 -6.62
N GLU A 72 19.47 6.76 -5.55
CA GLU A 72 20.12 6.17 -4.38
C GLU A 72 19.14 5.39 -3.48
N ILE A 73 19.46 4.13 -3.12
CA ILE A 73 18.72 3.44 -2.04
C ILE A 73 19.09 4.09 -0.71
N GLY A 74 18.09 4.55 0.03
CA GLY A 74 18.33 5.20 1.32
C GLY A 74 17.10 5.29 2.19
N ALA A 75 17.34 5.42 3.49
CA ALA A 75 16.35 5.73 4.49
C ALA A 75 16.89 6.80 5.42
N ILE A 76 16.18 7.93 5.54
CA ILE A 76 16.57 9.06 6.38
C ILE A 76 15.42 9.47 7.29
N GLY A 77 15.75 10.04 8.46
CA GLY A 77 14.74 10.55 9.39
C GLY A 77 13.95 9.48 10.13
N MET A 78 14.42 8.23 10.20
CA MET A 78 13.75 7.11 10.90
C MET A 78 14.66 6.35 11.87
N GLY A 79 15.65 7.03 12.46
CA GLY A 79 16.63 6.42 13.38
C GLY A 79 16.08 6.00 14.76
N SER A 80 14.84 6.39 15.09
CA SER A 80 14.14 6.00 16.31
C SER A 80 12.66 5.75 16.03
N GLU A 81 11.96 5.09 16.95
CA GLU A 81 10.52 4.86 16.86
C GLU A 81 9.75 6.18 16.79
N GLN A 82 10.12 7.17 17.62
CA GLN A 82 9.49 8.50 17.60
C GLN A 82 9.62 9.16 16.21
N LEU A 83 10.79 9.04 15.59
CA LEU A 83 11.02 9.58 14.25
C LEU A 83 10.24 8.83 13.18
N TRP A 84 10.14 7.50 13.27
CA TRP A 84 9.28 6.68 12.41
C TRP A 84 7.80 7.07 12.50
N MET A 85 7.27 7.17 13.73
CA MET A 85 5.88 7.55 14.00
C MET A 85 5.55 8.99 13.59
N SER A 86 6.56 9.86 13.45
CA SER A 86 6.35 11.26 13.06
C SER A 86 5.88 11.44 11.61
N GLY A 87 6.13 10.45 10.75
CA GLY A 87 5.91 10.60 9.31
C GLY A 87 6.81 11.65 8.65
N ASN A 88 7.87 12.13 9.31
CA ASN A 88 8.86 13.05 8.73
C ASN A 88 10.16 12.30 8.40
N TRP A 89 10.05 11.34 7.50
CA TRP A 89 11.14 10.50 7.02
C TRP A 89 11.06 10.31 5.51
N SER A 90 12.12 9.76 4.93
CA SER A 90 12.12 9.34 3.53
C SER A 90 12.71 7.95 3.40
N ALA A 91 12.06 7.11 2.60
CA ALA A 91 12.56 5.81 2.19
C ALA A 91 12.54 5.73 0.66
N SER A 92 13.68 5.37 0.06
CA SER A 92 13.83 5.21 -1.38
C SER A 92 14.52 3.88 -1.68
N ILE A 93 13.90 3.04 -2.51
CA ILE A 93 14.46 1.77 -3.01
C ILE A 93 14.13 1.62 -4.50
N PRO A 94 14.75 2.43 -5.38
CA PRO A 94 14.43 2.41 -6.81
C PRO A 94 15.18 1.30 -7.55
N SER A 95 14.50 0.68 -8.53
CA SER A 95 15.16 -0.14 -9.58
C SER A 95 15.94 -1.37 -9.10
N VAL A 96 15.51 -2.03 -8.02
CA VAL A 96 16.20 -3.23 -7.49
C VAL A 96 15.47 -4.53 -7.84
N GLY A 97 14.37 -4.43 -8.59
CA GLY A 97 13.46 -5.54 -8.86
C GLY A 97 12.77 -6.04 -7.60
N LEU A 98 12.46 -5.15 -6.66
CA LEU A 98 11.79 -5.49 -5.39
C LEU A 98 10.44 -6.15 -5.66
N MET A 99 10.22 -7.31 -5.06
CA MET A 99 8.96 -8.08 -5.19
C MET A 99 8.21 -8.09 -3.85
N ASP A 100 6.89 -8.30 -3.90
CA ASP A 100 6.03 -8.36 -2.71
C ASP A 100 6.54 -9.36 -1.65
N SER A 101 7.09 -10.50 -2.08
CA SER A 101 7.63 -11.54 -1.20
C SER A 101 8.87 -11.11 -0.40
N GLU A 102 9.52 -10.00 -0.79
CA GLU A 102 10.70 -9.46 -0.10
C GLU A 102 10.35 -8.36 0.90
N LEU A 103 9.08 -7.91 0.91
CA LEU A 103 8.55 -6.93 1.85
C LEU A 103 8.26 -7.58 3.22
N PRO A 104 8.34 -6.82 4.32
CA PRO A 104 7.81 -7.25 5.61
C PRO A 104 6.34 -7.63 5.52
N ARG A 105 5.91 -8.53 6.42
CA ARG A 105 4.50 -8.94 6.47
C ARG A 105 3.68 -7.83 7.16
N GLY A 106 2.44 -7.65 6.70
CA GLY A 106 1.51 -6.69 7.30
C GLY A 106 1.74 -5.25 6.83
N THR A 107 1.11 -4.31 7.51
CA THR A 107 1.08 -2.89 7.13
C THR A 107 2.23 -2.11 7.77
N LEU A 108 2.44 -0.88 7.31
CA LEU A 108 3.40 0.05 7.91
C LEU A 108 3.09 0.38 9.38
N GLY A 109 1.88 0.10 9.88
CA GLY A 109 1.48 0.47 11.25
C GLY A 109 1.37 1.98 11.49
N LEU A 110 1.24 2.78 10.42
CA LEU A 110 1.25 4.24 10.48
C LEU A 110 -0.02 4.84 9.89
N SER A 111 -0.55 5.88 10.54
CA SER A 111 -1.62 6.72 9.99
C SER A 111 -1.09 7.89 9.15
N THR A 112 0.14 8.31 9.42
CA THR A 112 0.85 9.39 8.72
C THR A 112 2.22 8.91 8.28
N ILE A 113 2.56 9.09 7.01
CA ILE A 113 3.85 8.69 6.44
C ILE A 113 4.60 9.88 5.84
N GLY A 114 5.90 9.69 5.68
CA GLY A 114 6.77 10.62 4.99
C GLY A 114 6.78 10.40 3.48
N ASN A 115 7.97 10.28 2.94
CA ASN A 115 8.23 10.00 1.54
C ASN A 115 8.47 8.50 1.33
N ILE A 116 7.75 7.88 0.39
CA ILE A 116 7.98 6.50 -0.04
C ILE A 116 8.24 6.50 -1.54
N GLU A 117 9.45 6.10 -1.93
CA GLU A 117 9.87 5.96 -3.31
C GLU A 117 10.28 4.51 -3.59
N LEU A 118 9.42 3.76 -4.29
CA LEU A 118 9.69 2.39 -4.73
C LEU A 118 9.52 2.23 -6.25
N PRO A 119 10.00 3.16 -7.10
CA PRO A 119 9.75 3.08 -8.53
C PRO A 119 10.60 1.99 -9.22
N ASN A 120 10.18 1.56 -10.41
CA ASN A 120 10.91 0.60 -11.24
C ASN A 120 11.15 -0.75 -10.54
N ASN A 121 10.13 -1.26 -9.85
CA ASN A 121 10.19 -2.52 -9.12
C ASN A 121 9.14 -3.50 -9.67
N LYS A 122 8.84 -4.57 -8.93
CA LYS A 122 7.90 -5.63 -9.32
C LYS A 122 6.79 -5.79 -8.29
N LEU A 123 6.41 -4.71 -7.63
CA LEU A 123 5.31 -4.72 -6.67
C LEU A 123 3.97 -4.90 -7.38
N THR A 124 3.08 -5.72 -6.84
CA THR A 124 1.76 -5.98 -7.48
C THR A 124 0.59 -5.35 -6.75
N ASN A 125 0.82 -4.89 -5.52
CA ASN A 125 -0.16 -4.23 -4.66
C ASN A 125 0.54 -3.21 -3.73
N VAL A 126 -0.28 -2.51 -2.97
CA VAL A 126 0.15 -1.51 -1.98
C VAL A 126 -0.46 -1.83 -0.61
N ASP A 127 -0.73 -3.09 -0.31
CA ASP A 127 -1.46 -3.51 0.90
C ASP A 127 -0.73 -3.09 2.19
N PHE A 128 0.59 -2.94 2.11
CA PHE A 128 1.39 -2.39 3.22
C PHE A 128 0.98 -0.97 3.63
N MET A 129 0.31 -0.22 2.76
CA MET A 129 -0.18 1.14 3.02
C MET A 129 -1.52 1.17 3.79
N ALA A 130 -2.13 0.02 4.08
CA ALA A 130 -3.41 -0.02 4.78
C ALA A 130 -3.33 0.67 6.16
N GLY A 131 -4.28 1.58 6.40
CA GLY A 131 -4.34 2.43 7.59
C GLY A 131 -3.70 3.82 7.40
N VAL A 132 -2.92 4.05 6.34
CA VAL A 132 -2.34 5.36 6.04
C VAL A 132 -3.46 6.31 5.61
N THR A 133 -3.58 7.43 6.31
CA THR A 133 -4.58 8.49 6.04
C THR A 133 -3.95 9.75 5.46
N VAL A 134 -2.68 10.00 5.77
CA VAL A 134 -1.93 11.17 5.34
C VAL A 134 -0.54 10.76 4.87
N SER A 135 -0.15 11.22 3.70
CA SER A 135 1.24 11.24 3.26
C SER A 135 1.72 12.68 3.16
N THR A 136 2.82 12.97 3.85
CA THR A 136 3.32 14.33 4.03
C THR A 136 4.23 14.81 2.91
N ARG A 137 4.71 13.88 2.06
CA ARG A 137 5.64 14.10 0.94
C ARG A 137 5.21 13.25 -0.27
N ASN A 138 6.12 12.68 -1.05
CA ASN A 138 5.77 11.95 -2.26
C ASN A 138 5.43 10.48 -1.97
N ILE A 139 4.56 9.92 -2.82
CA ILE A 139 4.42 8.49 -3.01
C ILE A 139 4.81 8.21 -4.47
N GLU A 140 5.90 7.49 -4.67
CA GLU A 140 6.41 7.15 -6.00
C GLU A 140 6.44 5.64 -6.18
N LEU A 141 5.55 5.15 -7.03
CA LEU A 141 5.30 3.74 -7.32
C LEU A 141 5.22 3.48 -8.84
N GLN A 142 5.72 4.42 -9.65
CA GLN A 142 5.76 4.29 -11.09
C GLN A 142 6.61 3.09 -11.54
N ASP A 143 6.26 2.52 -12.68
CA ASP A 143 6.96 1.39 -13.30
C ASP A 143 7.05 0.17 -12.38
N ASN A 144 5.91 -0.20 -11.78
CA ASN A 144 5.73 -1.44 -11.04
C ASN A 144 4.79 -2.37 -11.82
N MET A 145 4.25 -3.40 -11.14
CA MET A 145 3.26 -4.31 -11.69
C MET A 145 1.94 -4.20 -10.92
N LEU A 146 1.61 -3.00 -10.40
CA LEU A 146 0.45 -2.80 -9.53
C LEU A 146 -0.83 -3.13 -10.30
N THR A 147 -1.66 -3.99 -9.71
CA THR A 147 -2.96 -4.39 -10.26
C THR A 147 -4.13 -3.77 -9.51
N ASN A 148 -3.89 -3.26 -8.30
CA ASN A 148 -4.89 -2.61 -7.47
C ASN A 148 -4.24 -1.65 -6.45
N LEU A 149 -5.05 -0.74 -5.90
CA LEU A 149 -4.62 0.26 -4.92
C LEU A 149 -5.34 0.10 -3.56
N LYS A 150 -5.90 -1.08 -3.24
CA LYS A 150 -6.81 -1.27 -2.10
C LYS A 150 -6.21 -0.89 -0.74
N GLY A 151 -4.90 -1.09 -0.57
CA GLY A 151 -4.17 -0.65 0.61
C GLY A 151 -4.25 0.86 0.87
N LEU A 152 -4.58 1.68 -0.14
CA LEU A 152 -4.71 3.13 0.00
C LEU A 152 -6.13 3.60 0.35
N SER A 153 -7.07 2.67 0.59
CA SER A 153 -8.49 3.01 0.83
C SER A 153 -8.75 3.97 1.98
N SER A 154 -7.80 4.18 2.89
CA SER A 154 -7.89 5.17 3.98
C SER A 154 -7.23 6.52 3.68
N LEU A 155 -6.49 6.64 2.57
CA LEU A 155 -5.71 7.82 2.22
C LEU A 155 -6.63 8.98 1.87
N LYS A 156 -6.53 10.09 2.62
CA LYS A 156 -7.30 11.31 2.40
C LYS A 156 -6.46 12.46 1.86
N ILE A 157 -5.20 12.52 2.27
CA ILE A 157 -4.31 13.64 1.98
C ILE A 157 -2.97 13.10 1.47
N GLN A 158 -2.60 13.52 0.27
CA GLN A 158 -1.30 13.31 -0.35
C GLN A 158 -0.71 14.68 -0.69
N ARG A 159 0.24 15.17 0.09
CA ARG A 159 0.63 16.59 0.03
C ARG A 159 1.30 16.99 -1.27
N ASP A 160 2.11 16.11 -1.83
CA ASP A 160 2.99 16.40 -2.95
C ASP A 160 2.62 15.57 -4.19
N TYR A 161 3.58 14.81 -4.72
CA TYR A 161 3.47 14.02 -5.93
C TYR A 161 3.02 12.61 -5.60
N PHE A 162 2.08 12.09 -6.39
CA PHE A 162 1.71 10.68 -6.35
C PHE A 162 1.85 10.09 -7.75
N HIS A 163 2.86 9.25 -7.94
CA HIS A 163 3.17 8.63 -9.22
C HIS A 163 2.84 7.13 -9.17
N ILE A 164 1.93 6.71 -10.03
CA ILE A 164 1.53 5.31 -10.27
C ILE A 164 1.50 5.01 -11.78
N ASP A 165 2.27 5.76 -12.55
CA ASP A 165 2.43 5.55 -13.99
C ASP A 165 3.05 4.19 -14.30
N GLY A 166 2.82 3.66 -15.50
CA GLY A 166 3.51 2.44 -15.94
C GLY A 166 3.18 1.19 -15.13
N ASN A 167 1.92 1.06 -14.68
CA ASN A 167 1.43 -0.09 -13.92
C ASN A 167 0.40 -0.91 -14.72
N MET A 168 -0.17 -1.95 -14.10
CA MET A 168 -1.17 -2.84 -14.71
C MET A 168 -2.57 -2.60 -14.13
N LEU A 169 -2.87 -1.35 -13.75
CA LEU A 169 -4.14 -1.00 -13.11
C LEU A 169 -5.30 -1.10 -14.10
N THR A 170 -6.43 -1.64 -13.63
CA THR A 170 -7.71 -1.63 -14.38
C THR A 170 -8.69 -0.60 -13.83
N SER A 171 -8.54 -0.24 -12.56
CA SER A 171 -9.26 0.84 -11.88
C SER A 171 -8.36 1.57 -10.88
N LEU A 172 -8.78 2.77 -10.46
CA LEU A 172 -8.16 3.51 -9.36
C LEU A 172 -8.81 3.20 -7.99
N ASN A 173 -9.52 2.07 -7.86
CA ASN A 173 -10.16 1.69 -6.61
C ASN A 173 -9.13 1.53 -5.49
N GLY A 174 -9.43 2.10 -4.33
CA GLY A 174 -8.48 2.40 -3.28
C GLY A 174 -8.22 3.90 -3.10
N LEU A 175 -8.56 4.75 -4.09
CA LEU A 175 -8.41 6.21 -3.99
C LEU A 175 -9.73 6.95 -3.70
N GLU A 176 -10.80 6.24 -3.34
CA GLU A 176 -12.14 6.80 -3.16
C GLU A 176 -12.19 7.89 -2.08
N ASN A 177 -11.32 7.81 -1.07
CA ASN A 177 -11.26 8.78 0.02
C ASN A 177 -10.23 9.89 -0.20
N LEU A 178 -9.50 9.89 -1.33
CA LEU A 178 -8.47 10.90 -1.60
C LEU A 178 -9.12 12.24 -1.95
N GLU A 179 -8.99 13.21 -1.05
CA GLU A 179 -9.60 14.54 -1.19
C GLU A 179 -8.58 15.60 -1.59
N GLN A 180 -7.37 15.51 -1.02
CA GLN A 180 -6.36 16.54 -1.13
C GLN A 180 -5.10 15.99 -1.78
N ILE A 181 -4.84 16.40 -3.02
CA ILE A 181 -3.61 16.06 -3.73
C ILE A 181 -3.12 17.19 -4.63
N ARG A 182 -1.81 17.48 -4.59
CA ARG A 182 -1.23 18.50 -5.48
C ARG A 182 -1.05 17.97 -6.88
N THR A 183 -0.45 16.79 -7.02
CA THR A 183 -0.20 16.24 -8.35
C THR A 183 -0.36 14.73 -8.34
N LEU A 184 -1.29 14.24 -9.16
CA LEU A 184 -1.54 12.81 -9.36
C LEU A 184 -1.12 12.44 -10.79
N HIS A 185 -0.34 11.36 -10.90
CA HIS A 185 0.13 10.82 -12.16
C HIS A 185 -0.23 9.33 -12.27
N PHE A 186 -0.96 8.96 -13.32
CA PHE A 186 -1.28 7.56 -13.63
C PHE A 186 -1.24 7.27 -15.13
N TYR A 187 -0.40 7.98 -15.87
CA TYR A 187 -0.16 7.77 -17.29
C TYR A 187 0.43 6.37 -17.56
N ASN A 188 0.31 5.87 -18.78
CA ASN A 188 0.83 4.56 -19.18
C ASN A 188 0.26 3.39 -18.34
N ASN A 189 -1.05 3.43 -18.06
CA ASN A 189 -1.79 2.30 -17.52
C ASN A 189 -2.78 1.80 -18.60
N PRO A 190 -2.35 1.01 -19.60
CA PRO A 190 -3.12 0.76 -20.82
C PRO A 190 -4.41 -0.06 -20.60
N SER A 191 -4.54 -0.72 -19.44
CA SER A 191 -5.75 -1.47 -19.06
C SER A 191 -6.70 -0.67 -18.15
N LEU A 192 -6.34 0.56 -17.79
CA LEU A 192 -7.10 1.39 -16.87
C LEU A 192 -8.34 1.94 -17.57
N THR A 193 -9.51 1.45 -17.16
CA THR A 193 -10.79 1.86 -17.76
C THR A 193 -11.74 2.50 -16.75
N ASP A 194 -11.43 2.44 -15.46
CA ASP A 194 -12.25 3.01 -14.40
C ASP A 194 -11.45 3.98 -13.51
N ILE A 195 -11.70 5.28 -13.72
CA ILE A 195 -11.13 6.35 -12.91
C ILE A 195 -12.17 7.00 -12.01
N SER A 196 -13.33 6.37 -11.78
CA SER A 196 -14.41 6.96 -10.96
C SER A 196 -14.00 7.20 -9.50
N ALA A 197 -13.01 6.46 -8.99
CA ALA A 197 -12.52 6.58 -7.62
C ALA A 197 -11.93 7.96 -7.27
N ILE A 198 -11.44 8.74 -8.25
CA ILE A 198 -10.86 10.07 -7.97
C ILE A 198 -11.92 11.19 -7.83
N SER A 199 -13.21 10.85 -7.75
CA SER A 199 -14.33 11.81 -7.68
C SER A 199 -14.22 12.84 -6.55
N ASN A 200 -13.59 12.48 -5.43
CA ASN A 200 -13.51 13.31 -4.23
C ASN A 200 -12.34 14.29 -4.21
N ILE A 201 -11.43 14.26 -5.21
CA ILE A 201 -10.33 15.21 -5.29
C ILE A 201 -10.88 16.63 -5.44
N GLN A 202 -10.46 17.53 -4.56
CA GLN A 202 -11.03 18.89 -4.49
C GLN A 202 -10.03 19.99 -4.12
N ARG A 203 -8.72 19.69 -4.11
CA ARG A 203 -7.67 20.65 -3.75
C ARG A 203 -7.52 21.75 -4.80
N PRO A 204 -7.76 23.05 -4.49
CA PRO A 204 -7.43 24.13 -5.39
C PRO A 204 -5.93 24.12 -5.73
N GLY A 205 -5.57 24.29 -7.00
CA GLY A 205 -4.16 24.14 -7.41
C GLY A 205 -3.77 22.71 -7.80
N GLY A 206 -4.66 21.73 -7.66
CA GLY A 206 -4.37 20.31 -7.93
C GLY A 206 -4.38 19.96 -9.41
N VAL A 207 -3.44 19.12 -9.84
CA VAL A 207 -3.28 18.71 -11.25
C VAL A 207 -3.29 17.18 -11.37
N VAL A 208 -4.03 16.66 -12.35
CA VAL A 208 -4.07 15.24 -12.67
C VAL A 208 -3.51 14.99 -14.07
N TYR A 209 -2.50 14.15 -14.17
CA TYR A 209 -1.90 13.70 -15.42
C TYR A 209 -2.32 12.26 -15.69
N MET A 210 -2.85 12.05 -16.89
CA MET A 210 -3.52 10.81 -17.25
C MET A 210 -3.27 10.47 -18.72
N ASP A 211 -3.55 9.22 -19.11
CA ASP A 211 -3.63 8.83 -20.52
C ASP A 211 -4.82 9.49 -21.23
N ASN A 212 -4.97 9.17 -22.52
CA ASN A 212 -6.08 9.63 -23.33
C ASN A 212 -7.45 9.31 -22.68
N PRO A 213 -8.30 10.30 -22.38
CA PRO A 213 -9.58 10.10 -21.70
C PRO A 213 -10.59 9.20 -22.42
N LYS A 214 -10.36 8.89 -23.70
CA LYS A 214 -11.16 7.94 -24.47
C LYS A 214 -11.03 6.50 -23.97
N GLN A 215 -9.96 6.14 -23.24
CA GLN A 215 -9.81 4.79 -22.71
C GLN A 215 -10.73 4.51 -21.50
N TYR A 216 -11.14 5.57 -20.78
CA TYR A 216 -11.91 5.42 -19.56
C TYR A 216 -13.40 5.21 -19.86
N LYS A 217 -13.89 4.04 -19.47
CA LYS A 217 -15.30 3.64 -19.56
C LYS A 217 -16.13 4.15 -18.38
N LYS A 218 -15.50 4.25 -17.21
CA LYS A 218 -16.09 4.81 -15.99
C LYS A 218 -15.27 5.99 -15.53
N LYS A 219 -15.96 7.09 -15.27
CA LYS A 219 -15.38 8.40 -14.97
C LYS A 219 -16.00 8.94 -13.69
N PRO A 220 -15.40 9.95 -13.06
CA PRO A 220 -16.06 10.68 -11.98
C PRO A 220 -17.43 11.20 -12.40
N LYS A 221 -18.41 11.06 -11.50
CA LYS A 221 -19.79 11.52 -11.76
C LYS A 221 -19.84 13.02 -12.00
N LEU A 222 -20.71 13.46 -12.89
CA LEU A 222 -21.01 14.88 -13.04
C LEU A 222 -21.48 15.46 -11.69
N GLY A 223 -20.97 16.64 -11.33
CA GLY A 223 -21.26 17.28 -10.05
C GLY A 223 -20.39 16.80 -8.88
N SER A 224 -19.52 15.80 -9.07
CA SER A 224 -18.50 15.43 -8.07
C SER A 224 -17.52 16.59 -7.80
N PRO A 225 -16.87 16.62 -6.63
CA PRO A 225 -15.86 17.63 -6.31
C PRO A 225 -14.78 17.78 -7.39
N PHE A 226 -14.28 16.66 -7.93
CA PHE A 226 -13.31 16.67 -9.02
C PHE A 226 -13.87 17.36 -10.28
N CYS A 227 -15.04 16.94 -10.74
CA CYS A 227 -15.67 17.49 -11.95
C CYS A 227 -16.03 18.97 -11.82
N ASN A 228 -16.56 19.39 -10.67
CA ASN A 228 -16.82 20.79 -10.38
C ASN A 228 -15.50 21.59 -10.35
N GLY A 229 -14.43 21.04 -9.76
CA GLY A 229 -13.14 21.70 -9.71
C GLY A 229 -12.53 21.93 -11.10
N ILE A 230 -12.65 20.98 -12.04
CA ILE A 230 -12.22 21.17 -13.43
C ILE A 230 -13.09 22.24 -14.12
N ARG A 231 -14.42 22.15 -14.00
CA ARG A 231 -15.37 23.11 -14.60
C ARG A 231 -15.12 24.54 -14.10
N ASP A 232 -14.89 24.69 -12.80
CA ASP A 232 -14.70 25.97 -12.13
C ASP A 232 -13.24 26.46 -12.18
N LYS A 233 -12.37 25.77 -12.93
CA LYS A 233 -10.93 26.09 -13.11
C LYS A 233 -10.13 26.16 -11.79
N LYS A 234 -10.48 25.33 -10.81
CA LYS A 234 -9.76 25.16 -9.53
C LYS A 234 -8.84 23.95 -9.53
N LEU A 235 -9.13 22.98 -10.40
CA LEU A 235 -8.33 21.79 -10.68
C LEU A 235 -7.99 21.77 -12.17
N TRP A 236 -6.92 21.07 -12.53
CA TRP A 236 -6.53 20.85 -13.92
C TRP A 236 -6.33 19.37 -14.20
N ALA A 237 -6.64 18.95 -15.41
CA ALA A 237 -6.38 17.61 -15.91
C ALA A 237 -5.66 17.72 -17.27
N HIS A 238 -4.65 16.89 -17.50
CA HIS A 238 -3.90 16.86 -18.76
C HIS A 238 -3.77 15.43 -19.28
N ALA A 239 -3.92 15.26 -20.59
CA ALA A 239 -3.51 14.03 -21.26
C ALA A 239 -2.00 14.08 -21.49
N GLY A 240 -1.21 13.26 -20.81
CA GLY A 240 0.25 13.25 -20.91
C GLY A 240 0.94 13.28 -19.55
N THR A 241 2.14 13.88 -19.50
CA THR A 241 2.98 13.90 -18.29
C THR A 241 3.37 15.33 -17.90
N ILE A 242 4.05 15.50 -16.75
CA ILE A 242 4.62 16.80 -16.35
C ILE A 242 5.70 17.31 -17.30
N PHE A 243 6.45 16.40 -17.93
CA PHE A 243 7.56 16.71 -18.82
C PHE A 243 7.10 16.95 -20.25
N ASN A 244 6.03 16.27 -20.66
CA ASN A 244 5.39 16.45 -21.95
C ASN A 244 3.90 16.68 -21.73
N LYS A 245 3.56 17.92 -21.37
CA LYS A 245 2.17 18.34 -21.13
C LYS A 245 1.43 18.30 -22.46
N GLY A 246 0.64 17.25 -22.67
CA GLY A 246 -0.34 17.28 -23.74
C GLY A 246 -1.51 18.22 -23.39
N PRO A 247 -2.62 18.15 -24.14
CA PRO A 247 -3.69 19.13 -24.01
C PRO A 247 -4.31 19.11 -22.61
N GLU A 248 -4.67 20.30 -22.13
CA GLU A 248 -5.55 20.46 -20.98
C GLU A 248 -6.94 19.91 -21.32
N LEU A 249 -7.51 19.15 -20.39
CA LEU A 249 -8.76 18.44 -20.53
C LEU A 249 -9.88 19.21 -19.85
N LYS A 250 -11.05 19.24 -20.48
CA LYS A 250 -12.26 19.85 -19.91
C LYS A 250 -13.04 18.82 -19.12
N ALA A 251 -13.96 19.27 -18.26
CA ALA A 251 -14.83 18.37 -17.49
C ALA A 251 -15.55 17.35 -18.38
N GLY A 252 -16.02 17.74 -19.58
CA GLY A 252 -16.68 16.82 -20.52
C GLY A 252 -15.79 15.72 -21.10
N ASP A 253 -14.46 15.85 -21.01
CA ASP A 253 -13.51 14.82 -21.43
C ASP A 253 -13.31 13.77 -20.34
N VAL A 254 -13.32 14.17 -19.07
CA VAL A 254 -12.89 13.37 -17.92
C VAL A 254 -14.00 13.01 -16.94
N CYS A 255 -15.21 13.53 -17.10
CA CYS A 255 -16.38 13.23 -16.28
C CYS A 255 -17.41 12.42 -17.05
N GLU A 256 -18.30 11.74 -16.33
CA GLU A 256 -19.51 11.17 -16.93
C GLU A 256 -20.31 12.28 -17.63
N GLN A 257 -20.84 11.95 -18.81
CA GLN A 257 -21.67 12.84 -19.62
C GLN A 257 -23.15 12.65 -19.29
#